data_AF-A0A821I3E2-F1
#
_entry.id   AF-A0A821I3E2-F1
#
_cell.length_a   1.000
_cell.length_b   1.000
_cell.length_c   1.000
_cell.angle_alpha   90.00
_cell.angle_beta   90.00
_cell.angle_gamma   90.00
#
_symmetry.space_group_name_H-M   'P 1'
#
loop_
_entity.id
_entity.type
_entity.pdbx_description
1 polymer ?
#
loop_
_entity_poly.entity_id
_entity_poly.type
_entity_poly.pdbx_seq_one_letter_code
_entity_poly.pdbx_strand_id
1 'polypeptide(L)'
;FKQLVHYFLLDPFLNNYIHQLSGGTKRRLHAALALIGPPLVIILDEPTTGVDPNARQQMQEIFLNAVKAKLTIILTSHSMD
;
A
#
# COMPACT_ATOMS: atom_id res chain seq x y z
N PHE A 1 -12.01 -1.36 6.16
CA PHE A 1 -10.79 -1.70 6.93
C PHE A 1 -10.34 -3.14 6.70
N LYS A 2 -11.11 -4.19 7.08
CA LYS A 2 -10.72 -5.60 6.88
C LYS A 2 -10.31 -5.96 5.44
N GLN A 3 -10.99 -5.41 4.44
CA GLN A 3 -10.67 -5.62 3.03
C GLN A 3 -9.28 -5.06 2.64
N LEU A 4 -8.88 -3.92 3.19
CA LEU A 4 -7.56 -3.33 2.94
C LEU A 4 -6.45 -4.15 3.61
N VAL A 5 -6.69 -4.68 4.81
CA VAL A 5 -5.76 -5.60 5.48
C VAL A 5 -5.46 -6.79 4.57
N HIS A 6 -6.50 -7.37 3.98
CA HIS A 6 -6.37 -8.50 3.08
C HIS A 6 -5.61 -8.14 1.80
N TYR A 7 -6.02 -7.05 1.12
CA TYR A 7 -5.39 -6.62 -0.13
C TYR A 7 -3.91 -6.26 0.03
N PHE A 8 -3.51 -5.69 1.16
CA PHE A 8 -2.10 -5.35 1.42
C PHE A 8 -1.28 -6.48 2.07
N LEU A 9 -1.82 -7.71 2.12
CA LEU A 9 -1.16 -8.87 2.74
C LEU A 9 -0.74 -8.63 4.19
N LEU A 10 -1.64 -8.03 4.97
CA LEU A 10 -1.41 -7.67 6.38
C LEU A 10 -2.08 -8.64 7.35
N ASP A 11 -2.87 -9.62 6.87
CA ASP A 11 -3.56 -10.61 7.71
C ASP A 11 -2.62 -11.30 8.72
N PRO A 12 -1.41 -11.78 8.34
CA PRO A 12 -0.51 -12.46 9.28
C PRO A 12 0.05 -11.54 10.37
N PHE A 13 -0.06 -10.22 10.21
CA PHE A 13 0.60 -9.21 11.02
C PHE A 13 -0.36 -8.42 11.93
N LEU A 14 -1.64 -8.78 11.95
CA LEU A 14 -2.69 -8.03 12.67
C LEU A 14 -2.44 -7.89 14.18
N ASN A 15 -1.74 -8.85 14.78
CA ASN A 15 -1.45 -8.86 16.21
C ASN A 15 -0.02 -8.40 16.54
N ASN A 16 0.74 -7.96 15.54
CA ASN A 16 2.11 -7.49 15.72
C ASN A 16 2.11 -5.99 16.02
N TYR A 17 3.00 -5.58 16.93
CA TYR A 17 3.28 -4.15 17.11
C TYR A 17 4.06 -3.62 15.90
N ILE A 18 3.85 -2.35 15.58
CA ILE A 18 4.50 -1.69 14.42
C ILE A 18 6.02 -1.86 14.43
N HIS A 19 6.67 -1.80 15.59
CA HIS A 19 8.13 -1.96 15.69
C HIS A 19 8.62 -3.35 15.29
N GLN A 20 7.75 -4.38 15.33
CA GLN A 20 8.03 -5.76 14.96
C GLN A 20 7.88 -6.02 13.44
N LEU A 21 7.29 -5.08 12.70
CA LEU A 21 7.08 -5.22 11.26
C LEU A 21 8.38 -4.93 10.48
N SER A 22 8.61 -5.69 9.41
CA SER A 22 9.69 -5.41 8.46
C SER A 22 9.47 -4.07 7.75
N GLY A 23 10.52 -3.51 7.14
CA GLY A 23 10.41 -2.27 6.36
C GLY A 23 9.35 -2.36 5.25
N GLY A 24 9.35 -3.46 4.49
CA GLY A 24 8.36 -3.71 3.44
C GLY A 24 6.94 -3.83 3.98
N THR A 25 6.73 -4.55 5.09
CA THR A 25 5.39 -4.67 5.71
C THR A 25 4.90 -3.33 6.25
N LYS A 26 5.78 -2.49 6.83
CA LYS A 26 5.45 -1.11 7.22
C LYS A 26 5.04 -0.26 6.03
N ARG A 27 5.71 -0.41 4.88
CA ARG A 27 5.38 0.31 3.64
C ARG A 27 3.98 -0.07 3.14
N ARG A 28 3.66 -1.36 3.12
CA ARG A 28 2.31 -1.85 2.79
C ARG A 28 1.25 -1.32 3.75
N LEU A 29 1.55 -1.29 5.04
CA LEU A 29 0.66 -0.71 6.04
C LEU A 29 0.42 0.79 5.79
N HIS A 30 1.45 1.59 5.52
CA HIS A 30 1.29 3.01 5.19
C HIS A 30 0.41 3.22 3.94
N ALA A 31 0.62 2.42 2.90
CA ALA A 31 -0.21 2.47 1.70
C ALA A 31 -1.68 2.09 1.98
N ALA A 32 -1.90 1.05 2.80
CA ALA A 32 -3.25 0.69 3.25
C ALA A 32 -3.92 1.82 4.05
N LEU A 33 -3.18 2.48 4.94
CA LEU A 33 -3.67 3.62 5.73
C LEU A 33 -4.06 4.80 4.84
N ALA A 34 -3.30 5.08 3.78
CA ALA A 34 -3.59 6.17 2.85
C ALA A 34 -4.93 5.98 2.12
N LEU A 35 -5.36 4.73 1.93
CA LEU A 35 -6.62 4.37 1.28
C LEU A 35 -7.81 4.26 2.27
N ILE A 36 -7.62 4.58 3.55
CA ILE A 36 -8.71 4.55 4.52
C ILE A 36 -9.67 5.72 4.26
N GLY A 37 -10.95 5.39 4.13
CA GLY A 37 -12.02 6.35 3.86
C GLY A 37 -12.18 6.61 2.36
N PRO A 38 -12.78 7.74 1.98
CA PRO A 38 -12.93 8.16 0.58
C PRO A 38 -12.04 9.38 0.27
N PRO A 39 -10.70 9.24 0.24
CA PRO A 39 -9.84 10.35 -0.19
C PRO A 39 -10.15 10.72 -1.64
N LEU A 40 -9.95 11.99 -2.01
CA LEU A 40 -10.02 12.43 -3.41
C LEU A 40 -8.64 12.33 -4.10
N VAL A 41 -7.58 12.55 -3.31
CA VAL A 41 -6.19 12.54 -3.75
C VAL A 41 -5.34 11.83 -2.70
N ILE A 42 -4.43 10.96 -3.15
CA ILE A 42 -3.37 10.38 -2.33
C ILE A 42 -2.02 10.76 -2.94
N ILE A 43 -1.06 11.11 -2.08
CA ILE A 43 0.34 11.31 -2.46
C ILE A 43 1.16 10.25 -1.73
N LEU A 44 1.90 9.43 -2.48
CA LEU A 44 2.76 8.40 -1.93
C LEU A 44 4.19 8.65 -2.37
N ASP A 45 5.08 8.80 -1.38
CA ASP A 45 6.51 8.91 -1.64
C ASP A 45 7.15 7.51 -1.64
N GLU A 46 7.76 7.09 -2.75
CA GLU A 46 8.48 5.81 -2.91
C GLU A 46 7.76 4.57 -2.30
N PRO A 47 6.48 4.31 -2.63
CA PRO A 47 5.68 3.38 -1.82
C PRO A 47 6.03 1.90 -2.02
N THR A 48 6.75 1.55 -3.09
CA THR A 48 7.10 0.16 -3.45
C THR A 48 8.50 -0.25 -3.00
N THR A 49 9.29 0.69 -2.49
CA THR A 49 10.70 0.47 -2.10
C THR A 49 10.80 -0.45 -0.89
N GLY A 50 11.66 -1.48 -1.01
CA GLY A 50 11.85 -2.48 0.05
C GLY A 50 10.69 -3.46 0.24
N VAL A 51 9.69 -3.44 -0.65
CA VAL A 51 8.63 -4.45 -0.74
C VAL A 51 9.07 -5.55 -1.72
N ASP A 52 8.80 -6.80 -1.36
CA ASP A 52 9.09 -7.96 -2.21
C ASP A 52 8.32 -7.91 -3.55
N PRO A 53 8.80 -8.58 -4.62
CA PRO A 53 8.24 -8.43 -5.96
C PRO A 53 6.73 -8.78 -6.05
N ASN A 54 6.28 -9.83 -5.37
CA ASN A 54 4.88 -10.25 -5.41
C ASN A 54 3.98 -9.21 -4.73
N ALA A 55 4.34 -8.81 -3.51
CA ALA A 55 3.54 -7.82 -2.80
C ALA A 55 3.59 -6.43 -3.47
N ARG A 56 4.65 -6.10 -4.20
CA ARG A 56 4.72 -4.89 -5.04
C ARG A 56 3.69 -4.93 -6.17
N GLN A 57 3.61 -6.04 -6.91
CA GLN A 57 2.63 -6.20 -7.99
C GLN A 57 1.20 -6.06 -7.46
N GLN A 58 0.89 -6.70 -6.34
CA GLN A 58 -0.43 -6.56 -5.71
C GLN A 58 -0.72 -5.10 -5.32
N MET A 59 0.27 -4.40 -4.79
CA MET A 59 0.12 -2.98 -4.45
C MET A 59 -0.20 -2.11 -5.67
N GLN A 60 0.47 -2.36 -6.81
CA GLN A 60 0.19 -1.67 -8.06
C GLN A 60 -1.23 -1.95 -8.56
N GLU A 61 -1.69 -3.21 -8.50
CA GLU A 61 -3.06 -3.57 -8.87
C GLU A 61 -4.10 -2.85 -8.01
N ILE A 62 -3.85 -2.72 -6.70
CA ILE A 62 -4.72 -1.97 -5.79
C ILE A 62 -4.79 -0.49 -6.19
N PHE A 63 -3.64 0.14 -6.48
CA PHE A 63 -3.60 1.54 -6.91
C PHE A 63 -4.33 1.75 -8.23
N LEU A 64 -4.13 0.87 -9.21
CA LEU A 64 -4.83 0.93 -10.48
C LEU A 64 -6.36 0.81 -10.30
N ASN A 65 -6.80 -0.09 -9.42
CA ASN A 65 -8.22 -0.24 -9.11
C ASN A 65 -8.79 0.99 -8.37
N ALA A 66 -8.02 1.59 -7.47
CA ALA A 66 -8.42 2.82 -6.80
C ALA A 66 -8.54 3.98 -7.79
N VAL A 67 -7.64 4.10 -8.76
CA VAL A 67 -7.73 5.11 -9.84
C VAL A 67 -8.98 4.91 -10.70
N LYS A 68 -9.31 3.66 -11.05
CA LYS A 68 -10.57 3.34 -11.75
C LYS A 68 -11.81 3.74 -10.94
N ALA A 69 -11.73 3.75 -9.62
CA ALA A 69 -12.77 4.22 -8.71
C ALA A 69 -12.78 5.76 -8.53
N LYS A 70 -12.12 6.51 -9.42
CA LYS A 70 -12.01 7.98 -9.43
C LYS A 70 -11.13 8.58 -8.33
N LEU A 71 -10.25 7.79 -7.72
CA LEU A 71 -9.20 8.33 -6.85
C LEU A 71 -8.05 8.89 -7.69
N THR A 72 -7.52 10.05 -7.32
CA THR A 72 -6.26 10.53 -7.91
C THR A 72 -5.09 10.06 -7.05
N ILE A 73 -4.07 9.45 -7.65
CA ILE A 73 -2.87 9.02 -6.93
C ILE A 73 -1.64 9.66 -7.59
N ILE A 74 -0.83 10.34 -6.77
CA ILE A 74 0.48 10.88 -7.14
C ILE A 74 1.54 10.01 -6.46
N LEU A 75 2.47 9.49 -7.23
CA LEU A 75 3.51 8.57 -6.78
C LEU A 75 4.87 9.17 -7.12
N THR A 76 5.83 9.11 -6.20
CA THR A 76 7.25 9.23 -6.55
C THR A 76 7.87 7.83 -6.58
N SER A 77 8.77 7.60 -7.52
CA SER A 77 9.49 6.34 -7.65
C SER A 77 10.89 6.59 -8.21
N HIS A 78 11.90 5.97 -7.60
CA HIS A 78 13.24 5.84 -8.15
C HIS A 78 13.35 4.62 -9.08
N SER A 79 12.31 3.77 -9.10
CA SER A 79 12.19 2.58 -9.93
C SER A 79 11.21 2.87 -11.07
N MET A 80 11.68 2.84 -12.32
CA MET A 80 10.84 3.09 -13.51
C MET A 80 10.27 1.81 -14.16
N ASP A 81 10.58 0.65 -13.56
CA ASP A 81 10.13 -0.68 -14.01
C ASP A 81 8.62 -0.90 -13.85
#